data_AF-A0A6N2D2E8-F1
#
_entry.id   AF-A0A6N2D2E8-F1
#
_cell.length_a   1.000
_cell.length_b   1.000
_cell.length_c   1.000
_cell.angle_alpha   90.00
_cell.angle_beta   90.00
_cell.angle_gamma   90.00
#
_symmetry.space_group_name_H-M   'P 1'
#
loop_
_entity.id
_entity.type
_entity.pdbx_description
1 polymer ?
#
loop_
_entity_poly.entity_id
_entity_poly.type
_entity_poly.pdbx_seq_one_letter_code
_entity_poly.pdbx_strand_id
1 'polypeptide(L)'
;MVPARPPAPSDPHTRQVLPARPSPFSARAPTPAAPRTRRMVSVRLNVSRLAPVLLLVAIAPLAACEGCPAQRPASAPGTEDHAAAMTVAERLGQWDFATLIETAPVPLHGGGEIGIRAADCAACHQDIHREWSQSTHAAAMRDPQFIAELAKHDSPRWLCVSCHAPLQDQHPVRLQSDTLLLGATDTALGNPEPVPHPGFDPALAEEAVTCASCHVRLYEDGRGTILGARGDTDAPHRVTVDAASLRNACARCHTPGEGLLTPTFPCWFETDAELAAGPHADRDCASCHMPGTHRPIALGSPPRDTVHHFWAGGGVPKDFPGYETLLDRGWHPGFSATVGPPRAAADGTRVRLDLHNDRAGHAVPTADPERHLRIHVRLESADGRLLDHATHRIGQEWHWGDSLRNDPARRLDDNRLAPGERRELSFTLADAPEDASVVVEILHVRLAPENLRYARATPIDDDLLRHRADAAEVVAELERHYPSFTYVFAERWPVGGGPPVRASLAELVERSAAAQEWTVTDLEQAIDGSGGRALPPP
;
A
#
# COMPACT_ATOMS: atom_id res chain seq x y z
N MET A 1 -18.10 -57.59 47.82
CA MET A 1 -18.90 -56.64 48.63
C MET A 1 -17.94 -55.60 49.18
N VAL A 2 -18.02 -54.39 48.64
CA VAL A 2 -17.09 -53.26 48.87
C VAL A 2 -17.75 -52.28 49.83
N PRO A 3 -17.10 -51.81 50.92
CA PRO A 3 -17.65 -50.77 51.77
C PRO A 3 -17.24 -49.37 51.33
N ALA A 4 -18.12 -48.42 51.64
CA ALA A 4 -18.29 -47.10 51.04
C ALA A 4 -17.23 -46.04 51.40
N ARG A 5 -17.06 -45.08 50.49
CA ARG A 5 -16.30 -43.82 50.66
C ARG A 5 -17.15 -42.71 51.30
N PRO A 6 -16.54 -41.80 52.08
CA PRO A 6 -17.19 -40.62 52.67
C PRO A 6 -17.31 -39.44 51.65
N PRO A 7 -18.13 -38.41 51.94
CA PRO A 7 -18.55 -37.40 50.97
C PRO A 7 -17.50 -36.31 50.71
N ALA A 8 -17.55 -35.73 49.51
CA ALA A 8 -16.70 -34.65 49.04
C ALA A 8 -17.17 -33.26 49.54
N PRO A 9 -16.25 -32.29 49.71
CA PRO A 9 -16.58 -30.93 50.14
C PRO A 9 -17.07 -30.03 49.00
N SER A 10 -17.90 -29.07 49.40
CA SER A 10 -18.58 -28.05 48.60
C SER A 10 -17.66 -26.98 48.02
N ASP A 11 -17.93 -26.63 46.77
CA ASP A 11 -17.32 -25.56 45.97
C ASP A 11 -17.96 -24.19 46.25
N PRO A 12 -17.22 -23.16 46.69
CA PRO A 12 -17.70 -21.79 46.74
C PRO A 12 -16.98 -20.97 45.66
N HIS A 13 -17.68 -20.56 44.59
CA HIS A 13 -17.54 -19.26 43.91
C HIS A 13 -18.40 -19.21 42.63
N THR A 14 -19.71 -19.15 42.80
CA THR A 14 -20.63 -18.66 41.75
C THR A 14 -20.74 -17.15 41.89
N ARG A 15 -19.99 -16.37 41.10
CA ARG A 15 -20.24 -14.93 40.96
C ARG A 15 -21.06 -14.67 39.70
N GLN A 16 -22.24 -14.12 39.95
CA GLN A 16 -23.21 -13.66 38.96
C GLN A 16 -22.57 -12.63 38.03
N VAL A 17 -22.63 -12.88 36.73
CA VAL A 17 -22.33 -11.90 35.69
C VAL A 17 -23.58 -11.03 35.50
N LEU A 18 -23.49 -9.76 35.87
CA LEU A 18 -24.47 -8.74 35.50
C LEU A 18 -24.26 -8.36 34.03
N PRO A 19 -25.33 -8.19 33.23
CA PRO A 19 -25.18 -7.75 31.84
C PRO A 19 -24.70 -6.30 31.78
N ALA A 20 -23.65 -6.07 30.99
CA ALA A 20 -23.12 -4.75 30.69
C ALA A 20 -24.19 -3.88 29.98
N ARG A 21 -24.30 -2.62 30.40
CA ARG A 21 -25.10 -1.60 29.70
C ARG A 21 -24.39 -1.21 28.38
N PRO A 22 -25.12 -1.05 27.26
CA PRO A 22 -24.53 -0.57 26.02
C PRO A 22 -24.17 0.92 26.11
N SER A 23 -23.02 1.28 25.52
CA SER A 23 -22.54 2.65 25.33
C SER A 23 -23.37 3.38 24.25
N PRO A 24 -23.67 4.69 24.39
CA PRO A 24 -24.57 5.39 23.48
C PRO A 24 -23.80 6.10 22.35
N PHE A 25 -23.05 5.38 21.52
CA PHE A 25 -22.56 5.90 20.23
C PHE A 25 -22.45 4.75 19.23
N SER A 26 -23.59 4.37 18.66
CA SER A 26 -23.68 3.50 17.49
C SER A 26 -24.72 4.11 16.56
N ALA A 27 -24.29 5.04 15.70
CA ALA A 27 -25.11 5.47 14.58
C ALA A 27 -25.26 4.28 13.63
N ARG A 28 -26.50 3.80 13.47
CA ARG A 28 -26.86 2.77 12.47
C ARG A 28 -26.57 3.30 11.07
N ALA A 29 -25.71 2.61 10.33
CA ALA A 29 -25.65 2.75 8.87
C ALA A 29 -27.01 2.36 8.24
N PRO A 30 -27.51 3.08 7.23
CA PRO A 30 -28.74 2.72 6.54
C PRO A 30 -28.50 1.49 5.63
N THR A 31 -29.37 0.50 5.75
CA THR A 31 -29.48 -0.66 4.85
C THR A 31 -29.67 -0.24 3.39
N PRO A 32 -28.95 -0.86 2.42
CA PRO A 32 -29.16 -0.57 1.00
C PRO A 32 -30.50 -1.14 0.54
N ALA A 33 -31.31 -0.29 -0.10
CA ALA A 33 -32.57 -0.68 -0.72
C ALA A 33 -32.32 -1.48 -2.01
N ALA A 34 -33.06 -2.57 -2.18
CA ALA A 34 -33.02 -3.44 -3.36
C ALA A 34 -33.33 -2.67 -4.67
N PRO A 35 -32.70 -3.05 -5.81
CA PRO A 35 -32.84 -2.34 -7.06
C PRO A 35 -34.25 -2.54 -7.66
N ARG A 36 -34.99 -1.44 -7.81
CA ARG A 36 -36.24 -1.40 -8.58
C ARG A 36 -35.92 -1.40 -10.07
N THR A 37 -36.31 -2.48 -10.75
CA THR A 37 -36.32 -2.62 -12.21
C THR A 37 -37.16 -1.49 -12.85
N ARG A 38 -36.51 -0.54 -13.54
CA ARG A 38 -37.21 0.42 -14.41
C ARG A 38 -37.31 -0.15 -15.81
N ARG A 39 -38.55 -0.40 -16.25
CA ARG A 39 -38.91 -0.68 -17.64
C ARG A 39 -38.54 0.52 -18.51
N MET A 40 -37.75 0.30 -19.56
CA MET A 40 -37.57 1.26 -20.65
C MET A 40 -38.90 1.46 -21.37
N VAL A 41 -39.41 2.69 -21.36
CA VAL A 41 -40.45 3.15 -22.28
C VAL A 41 -39.75 4.00 -23.33
N SER A 42 -39.68 3.48 -24.55
CA SER A 42 -39.16 4.16 -25.72
C SER A 42 -40.15 5.26 -26.16
N VAL A 43 -39.78 6.53 -25.96
CA VAL A 43 -40.51 7.67 -26.52
C VAL A 43 -39.75 8.17 -27.74
N ARG A 44 -40.31 7.93 -28.93
CA ARG A 44 -39.87 8.55 -30.19
C ARG A 44 -40.39 9.99 -30.22
N LEU A 45 -39.49 10.98 -30.18
CA LEU A 45 -39.84 12.37 -30.43
C LEU A 45 -39.56 12.72 -31.89
N ASN A 46 -40.65 13.07 -32.57
CA ASN A 46 -40.71 13.49 -33.96
C ASN A 46 -40.33 14.97 -34.04
N VAL A 47 -39.26 15.31 -34.75
CA VAL A 47 -38.82 16.69 -34.96
C VAL A 47 -39.46 17.22 -36.23
N SER A 48 -40.35 18.20 -36.11
CA SER A 48 -40.85 18.98 -37.25
C SER A 48 -41.34 20.37 -36.82
N ARG A 49 -40.60 21.38 -37.31
CA ARG A 49 -41.06 22.69 -37.82
C ARG A 49 -41.17 23.92 -36.88
N LEU A 50 -40.45 24.97 -37.35
CA LEU A 50 -40.71 26.43 -37.33
C LEU A 50 -40.36 27.18 -36.03
N ALA A 51 -39.75 28.38 -36.00
CA ALA A 51 -39.16 29.34 -36.97
C ALA A 51 -38.34 30.37 -36.14
N PRO A 52 -37.48 31.24 -36.74
CA PRO A 52 -36.47 32.02 -36.01
C PRO A 52 -36.95 33.43 -35.61
N VAL A 53 -36.43 33.95 -34.50
CA VAL A 53 -36.55 35.38 -34.11
C VAL A 53 -35.18 36.03 -34.21
N LEU A 54 -35.08 36.99 -35.14
CA LEU A 54 -34.01 37.96 -35.27
C LEU A 54 -33.98 38.90 -34.05
N LEU A 55 -32.78 39.18 -33.52
CA LEU A 55 -32.54 40.40 -32.75
C LEU A 55 -31.33 41.14 -33.34
N LEU A 56 -31.63 42.30 -33.93
CA LEU A 56 -30.72 43.33 -34.38
C LEU A 56 -30.08 44.03 -33.17
N VAL A 57 -28.75 44.15 -33.14
CA VAL A 57 -28.07 45.23 -32.39
C VAL A 57 -27.09 45.91 -33.32
N ALA A 58 -27.23 47.23 -33.35
CA ALA A 58 -26.62 48.17 -34.28
C ALA A 58 -25.11 48.36 -34.04
N ILE A 59 -24.41 48.56 -35.16
CA ILE A 59 -23.04 49.08 -35.23
C ILE A 59 -23.14 50.53 -35.70
N ALA A 60 -22.51 51.45 -34.97
CA ALA A 60 -22.00 52.71 -35.54
C ALA A 60 -20.90 53.31 -34.64
N PRO A 61 -19.95 54.07 -35.21
CA PRO A 61 -18.56 54.14 -34.77
C PRO A 61 -18.20 55.49 -34.14
N LEU A 62 -16.97 55.65 -33.61
CA LEU A 62 -16.15 56.87 -33.78
C LEU A 62 -14.75 56.76 -33.13
N ALA A 63 -13.76 56.83 -34.03
CA ALA A 63 -12.51 57.61 -34.05
C ALA A 63 -11.75 58.02 -32.76
N ALA A 64 -10.43 57.96 -32.94
CA ALA A 64 -9.33 58.26 -32.04
C ALA A 64 -9.23 59.72 -31.54
N CYS A 65 -8.63 59.88 -30.36
CA CYS A 65 -7.82 61.04 -29.99
C CYS A 65 -6.54 60.56 -29.28
N GLU A 66 -5.40 60.87 -29.87
CA GLU A 66 -4.07 60.77 -29.28
C GLU A 66 -3.84 61.92 -28.28
N GLY A 67 -3.11 61.63 -27.19
CA GLY A 67 -2.24 62.59 -26.51
C GLY A 67 -2.80 63.36 -25.30
N CYS A 68 -2.62 62.80 -24.08
CA CYS A 68 -1.98 63.48 -22.92
C CYS A 68 -1.83 62.52 -21.73
N PRO A 69 -0.71 62.58 -20.97
CA PRO A 69 -0.44 61.67 -19.86
C PRO A 69 -1.12 62.18 -18.58
N ALA A 70 -2.10 61.44 -18.08
CA ALA A 70 -2.66 61.67 -16.75
C ALA A 70 -2.25 60.50 -15.85
N GLN A 71 -1.45 60.82 -14.85
CA GLN A 71 -1.03 59.93 -13.76
C GLN A 71 -2.24 59.19 -13.18
N ARG A 72 -2.24 57.86 -13.26
CA ARG A 72 -3.14 57.04 -12.46
C ARG A 72 -2.65 57.03 -11.01
N PRO A 73 -3.52 57.24 -10.02
CA PRO A 73 -3.16 57.13 -8.62
C PRO A 73 -2.74 55.69 -8.34
N ALA A 74 -1.79 55.52 -7.42
CA ALA A 74 -1.35 54.22 -6.93
C ALA A 74 -2.58 53.38 -6.57
N SER A 75 -2.76 52.27 -7.28
CA SER A 75 -3.67 51.22 -6.87
C SER A 75 -3.28 50.82 -5.45
N ALA A 76 -4.25 50.87 -4.53
CA ALA A 76 -4.17 50.16 -3.27
C ALA A 76 -3.74 48.70 -3.55
N PRO A 77 -2.99 48.05 -2.64
CA PRO A 77 -2.67 46.64 -2.81
C PRO A 77 -3.99 45.90 -3.02
N GLY A 78 -4.11 45.27 -4.18
CA GLY A 78 -5.25 44.43 -4.48
C GLY A 78 -5.39 43.42 -3.34
N THR A 79 -6.59 43.33 -2.79
CA THR A 79 -7.02 42.11 -2.13
C THR A 79 -6.87 41.00 -3.16
N GLU A 80 -5.74 40.30 -3.11
CA GLU A 80 -5.65 38.98 -3.70
C GLU A 80 -6.82 38.20 -3.13
N ASP A 81 -7.62 37.64 -4.02
CA ASP A 81 -8.72 36.76 -3.69
C ASP A 81 -8.08 35.49 -3.11
N HIS A 82 -7.64 35.56 -1.85
CA HIS A 82 -7.17 34.40 -1.10
C HIS A 82 -8.39 33.51 -0.99
N ALA A 83 -8.43 32.44 -1.81
CA ALA A 83 -9.31 31.32 -1.56
C ALA A 83 -9.27 31.03 -0.05
N ALA A 84 -10.44 31.04 0.59
CA ALA A 84 -10.54 30.99 2.05
C ALA A 84 -9.67 29.84 2.57
N ALA A 85 -8.68 30.16 3.42
CA ALA A 85 -7.81 29.15 4.01
C ALA A 85 -8.68 28.16 4.80
N MET A 86 -8.58 26.88 4.45
CA MET A 86 -9.25 25.79 5.17
C MET A 86 -8.24 25.12 6.09
N THR A 87 -8.67 24.66 7.25
CA THR A 87 -7.86 23.81 8.12
C THR A 87 -7.79 22.37 7.60
N VAL A 88 -6.80 21.60 8.06
CA VAL A 88 -6.73 20.15 7.82
C VAL A 88 -8.03 19.45 8.23
N ALA A 89 -8.62 19.81 9.37
CA ALA A 89 -9.89 19.23 9.82
C ALA A 89 -11.06 19.54 8.87
N GLU A 90 -11.17 20.77 8.39
CA GLU A 90 -12.24 21.16 7.48
C GLU A 90 -12.13 20.47 6.11
N ARG A 91 -10.91 20.20 5.63
CA ARG A 91 -10.68 19.59 4.33
C ARG A 91 -10.63 18.06 4.38
N LEU A 92 -9.96 17.50 5.38
CA LEU A 92 -9.55 16.10 5.46
C LEU A 92 -9.95 15.42 6.79
N GLY A 93 -10.78 16.04 7.63
CA GLY A 93 -11.09 15.54 8.97
C GLY A 93 -11.75 14.16 9.05
N GLN A 94 -12.27 13.64 7.93
CA GLN A 94 -12.75 12.26 7.80
C GLN A 94 -11.63 11.21 7.72
N TRP A 95 -10.38 11.64 7.51
CA TRP A 95 -9.23 10.76 7.32
C TRP A 95 -8.27 10.89 8.50
N ASP A 96 -8.20 9.85 9.34
CA ASP A 96 -7.32 9.82 10.52
C ASP A 96 -5.83 9.99 10.18
N PHE A 97 -5.43 9.65 8.95
CA PHE A 97 -4.05 9.86 8.48
C PHE A 97 -3.74 11.32 8.11
N ALA A 98 -4.72 12.21 8.03
CA ALA A 98 -4.49 13.60 7.65
C ALA A 98 -3.73 14.40 8.71
N THR A 99 -3.65 13.89 9.94
CA THR A 99 -2.89 14.48 11.05
C THR A 99 -1.77 13.55 11.50
N LEU A 100 -0.69 14.09 12.05
CA LEU A 100 0.43 13.30 12.54
C LEU A 100 0.20 12.79 13.96
N ILE A 101 0.79 11.63 14.27
CA ILE A 101 0.72 11.03 15.60
C ILE A 101 1.58 11.87 16.55
N GLU A 102 0.94 12.42 17.57
CA GLU A 102 1.64 13.09 18.66
C GLU A 102 2.22 12.05 19.65
N THR A 103 3.49 12.27 20.00
CA THR A 103 4.24 11.42 20.93
C THR A 103 5.04 12.28 21.89
N ALA A 104 5.52 11.67 22.97
CA ALA A 104 6.45 12.29 23.90
C ALA A 104 7.37 11.21 24.47
N PRO A 105 8.55 11.60 25.02
CA PRO A 105 9.39 10.69 25.78
C PRO A 105 8.59 9.93 26.86
N VAL A 106 8.98 8.67 27.08
CA VAL A 106 8.25 7.75 27.95
C VAL A 106 8.92 7.73 29.32
N PRO A 107 8.21 8.02 30.43
CA PRO A 107 8.80 8.06 31.75
C PRO A 107 9.22 6.66 32.23
N LEU A 108 10.36 6.62 32.90
CA LEU A 108 10.88 5.43 33.59
C LEU A 108 10.41 5.39 35.04
N HIS A 109 10.13 4.19 35.57
CA HIS A 109 9.75 4.02 36.97
C HIS A 109 10.87 4.40 37.94
N GLY A 110 12.13 4.24 37.53
CA GLY A 110 13.33 4.61 38.30
C GLY A 110 13.68 6.11 38.24
N GLY A 111 12.89 6.93 37.54
CA GLY A 111 13.20 8.33 37.26
C GLY A 111 13.90 8.52 35.91
N GLY A 112 13.66 9.69 35.30
CA GLY A 112 14.07 9.97 33.92
C GLY A 112 13.05 9.48 32.89
N GLU A 113 13.43 9.51 31.63
CA GLU A 113 12.63 9.13 30.48
C GLU A 113 13.47 8.44 29.41
N ILE A 114 12.82 7.65 28.56
CA ILE A 114 13.41 7.08 27.35
C ILE A 114 12.84 7.80 26.14
N GLY A 115 13.70 8.06 25.15
CA GLY A 115 13.29 8.66 23.89
C GLY A 115 12.41 7.74 23.05
N ILE A 116 11.94 8.28 21.92
CA ILE A 116 10.98 7.61 21.04
C ILE A 116 11.63 7.04 19.76
N ARG A 117 12.96 7.16 19.64
CA ARG A 117 13.70 6.55 18.54
C ARG A 117 13.72 5.03 18.71
N ALA A 118 13.71 4.30 17.60
CA ALA A 118 13.92 2.86 17.58
C ALA A 118 15.25 2.48 18.22
N ALA A 119 16.30 3.31 18.03
CA ALA A 119 17.60 3.12 18.67
C ALA A 119 17.55 3.12 20.21
N ASP A 120 16.71 3.95 20.82
CA ASP A 120 16.53 3.97 22.27
C ASP A 120 15.87 2.67 22.74
N CYS A 121 14.88 2.21 21.99
CA CYS A 121 14.19 0.94 22.23
C CYS A 121 15.13 -0.27 22.05
N ALA A 122 16.05 -0.20 21.09
CA ALA A 122 17.01 -1.25 20.73
C ALA A 122 17.97 -1.59 21.88
N ALA A 123 18.20 -0.67 22.82
CA ALA A 123 19.01 -0.92 24.00
C ALA A 123 18.54 -2.15 24.79
N CYS A 124 17.22 -2.39 24.82
CA CYS A 124 16.60 -3.54 25.48
C CYS A 124 15.97 -4.53 24.50
N HIS A 125 15.31 -4.05 23.43
CA HIS A 125 14.50 -4.85 22.50
C HIS A 125 15.24 -5.23 21.22
N GLN A 126 16.44 -5.80 21.35
CA GLN A 126 17.38 -6.01 20.25
C GLN A 126 16.85 -6.89 19.12
N ASP A 127 16.17 -7.99 19.45
CA ASP A 127 15.58 -8.87 18.45
C ASP A 127 14.49 -8.16 17.65
N ILE A 128 13.55 -7.50 18.34
CA ILE A 128 12.44 -6.76 17.71
C ILE A 128 12.99 -5.63 16.81
N HIS A 129 13.98 -4.89 17.30
CA HIS A 129 14.62 -3.83 16.52
C HIS A 129 15.27 -4.38 15.24
N ARG A 130 15.99 -5.50 15.32
CA ARG A 130 16.60 -6.17 14.15
C ARG A 130 15.56 -6.63 13.14
N GLU A 131 14.39 -7.06 13.59
CA GLU A 131 13.29 -7.43 12.68
C GLU A 131 12.73 -6.21 11.97
N TRP A 132 12.40 -5.18 12.76
CA TRP A 132 11.87 -3.92 12.25
C TRP A 132 12.82 -3.25 11.25
N SER A 133 14.13 -3.22 11.54
CA SER A 133 15.12 -2.56 10.68
C SER A 133 15.24 -3.19 9.27
N GLN A 134 14.77 -4.43 9.12
CA GLN A 134 14.71 -5.16 7.85
C GLN A 134 13.33 -5.08 7.18
N SER A 135 12.35 -4.41 7.80
CA SER A 135 10.99 -4.31 7.27
C SER A 135 10.86 -3.20 6.23
N THR A 136 9.77 -3.23 5.47
CA THR A 136 9.41 -2.12 4.57
C THR A 136 8.99 -0.86 5.34
N HIS A 137 8.58 -0.99 6.61
CA HIS A 137 8.24 0.13 7.49
C HIS A 137 9.45 1.01 7.80
N ALA A 138 10.56 0.39 8.24
CA ALA A 138 11.82 1.10 8.47
C ALA A 138 12.43 1.68 7.19
N ALA A 139 12.06 1.12 6.03
CA ALA A 139 12.55 1.59 4.74
C ALA A 139 11.62 2.63 4.06
N ALA A 140 10.49 3.00 4.67
CA ALA A 140 9.43 3.70 3.96
C ALA A 140 9.83 5.10 3.44
N MET A 141 10.75 5.80 4.11
CA MET A 141 11.28 7.10 3.67
C MET A 141 12.51 7.01 2.76
N ARG A 142 13.16 5.85 2.67
CA ARG A 142 14.33 5.61 1.80
C ARG A 142 13.99 4.83 0.53
N ASP A 143 12.72 4.55 0.30
CA ASP A 143 12.24 3.85 -0.87
C ASP A 143 12.44 4.69 -2.15
N PRO A 144 13.29 4.26 -3.10
CA PRO A 144 13.52 4.98 -4.35
C PRO A 144 12.24 5.27 -5.16
N GLN A 145 11.31 4.31 -5.21
CA GLN A 145 10.03 4.49 -5.90
C GLN A 145 9.24 5.62 -5.24
N PHE A 146 9.14 5.60 -3.91
CA PHE A 146 8.43 6.63 -3.16
C PHE A 146 9.06 8.02 -3.32
N ILE A 147 10.39 8.11 -3.35
CA ILE A 147 11.07 9.39 -3.58
C ILE A 147 10.75 9.96 -4.96
N ALA A 148 10.71 9.11 -6.00
CA ALA A 148 10.27 9.54 -7.33
C ALA A 148 8.80 10.03 -7.32
N GLU A 149 7.92 9.38 -6.56
CA GLU A 149 6.53 9.81 -6.38
C GLU A 149 6.41 11.16 -5.64
N LEU A 150 7.24 11.40 -4.61
CA LEU A 150 7.30 12.69 -3.93
C LEU A 150 7.82 13.81 -4.85
N ALA A 151 8.69 13.48 -5.80
CA ALA A 151 9.28 14.46 -6.72
C ALA A 151 8.31 14.95 -7.82
N LYS A 152 7.16 14.29 -8.01
CA LYS A 152 6.12 14.75 -8.94
C LYS A 152 5.61 16.15 -8.55
N HIS A 153 5.40 17.01 -9.54
CA HIS A 153 5.06 18.43 -9.33
C HIS A 153 3.74 18.65 -8.56
N ASP A 154 2.78 17.75 -8.68
CA ASP A 154 1.47 17.76 -8.03
C ASP A 154 1.39 16.83 -6.83
N SER A 155 2.53 16.31 -6.37
CA SER A 155 2.61 15.40 -5.22
C SER A 155 2.28 16.12 -3.91
N PRO A 156 1.27 15.67 -3.14
CA PRO A 156 0.96 16.23 -1.83
C PRO A 156 1.92 15.66 -0.77
N ARG A 157 3.21 16.03 -0.86
CA ARG A 157 4.30 15.44 -0.04
C ARG A 157 3.97 15.35 1.44
N TRP A 158 3.44 16.45 1.99
CA TRP A 158 3.10 16.58 3.41
C TRP A 158 2.06 15.55 3.88
N LEU A 159 1.21 15.05 2.97
CA LEU A 159 0.20 14.06 3.27
C LEU A 159 0.74 12.63 3.08
N CYS A 160 1.58 12.40 2.07
CA CYS A 160 2.24 11.12 1.84
C CYS A 160 3.08 10.68 3.06
N VAL A 161 3.79 11.63 3.64
CA VAL A 161 4.62 11.38 4.83
C VAL A 161 3.79 11.10 6.09
N SER A 162 2.50 11.42 6.13
CA SER A 162 1.65 11.04 7.27
C SER A 162 1.48 9.53 7.45
N CYS A 163 1.80 8.74 6.43
CA CYS A 163 1.88 7.27 6.50
C CYS A 163 3.33 6.76 6.49
N HIS A 164 4.27 7.45 5.83
CA HIS A 164 5.65 6.99 5.68
C HIS A 164 6.59 7.45 6.82
N ALA A 165 6.26 8.55 7.49
CA ALA A 165 6.91 9.09 8.68
C ALA A 165 5.83 9.72 9.58
N PRO A 166 4.99 8.89 10.24
CA PRO A 166 3.70 9.32 10.76
C PRO A 166 3.75 10.14 12.06
N LEU A 167 4.91 10.35 12.69
CA LEU A 167 5.03 11.07 13.96
C LEU A 167 5.22 12.57 13.76
N GLN A 168 4.63 13.40 14.61
CA GLN A 168 4.81 14.86 14.54
C GLN A 168 6.29 15.29 14.65
N ASP A 169 7.08 14.60 15.48
CA ASP A 169 8.50 14.87 15.72
C ASP A 169 9.40 14.50 14.53
N GLN A 170 8.86 13.85 13.50
CA GLN A 170 9.57 13.58 12.24
C GLN A 170 9.49 14.73 11.24
N HIS A 171 8.73 15.79 11.55
CA HIS A 171 8.48 16.90 10.63
C HIS A 171 8.96 18.24 11.18
N PRO A 172 9.61 19.07 10.33
CA PRO A 172 10.07 20.41 10.71
C PRO A 172 8.92 21.41 10.83
N VAL A 173 7.73 21.05 10.35
CA VAL A 173 6.51 21.85 10.43
C VAL A 173 5.43 21.12 11.22
N ARG A 174 4.63 21.87 11.96
CA ARG A 174 3.47 21.31 12.67
C ARG A 174 2.37 20.98 11.67
N LEU A 175 1.78 19.80 11.81
CA LEU A 175 0.67 19.33 10.99
C LEU A 175 -0.37 18.65 11.88
N GLN A 176 -1.31 19.48 12.34
CA GLN A 176 -2.41 19.13 13.23
C GLN A 176 -3.74 19.54 12.62
N SER A 177 -4.84 19.13 13.26
CA SER A 177 -6.21 19.38 12.77
C SER A 177 -6.50 20.87 12.48
N ASP A 178 -5.90 21.78 13.24
CA ASP A 178 -6.07 23.23 13.13
C ASP A 178 -5.07 23.91 12.19
N THR A 179 -4.16 23.16 11.57
CA THR A 179 -3.18 23.70 10.63
C THR A 179 -3.89 24.21 9.37
N LEU A 180 -3.61 25.46 8.98
CA LEU A 180 -4.17 26.07 7.78
C LEU A 180 -3.51 25.48 6.52
N LEU A 181 -4.33 25.18 5.51
CA LEU A 181 -3.91 24.75 4.19
C LEU A 181 -3.96 25.96 3.24
N LEU A 182 -2.78 26.53 3.00
CA LEU A 182 -2.60 27.69 2.13
C LEU A 182 -2.81 27.29 0.66
N GLY A 183 -3.69 28.01 -0.04
CA GLY A 183 -3.99 27.76 -1.45
C GLY A 183 -4.85 26.51 -1.70
N ALA A 184 -5.49 25.96 -0.67
CA ALA A 184 -6.45 24.88 -0.84
C ALA A 184 -7.67 25.36 -1.66
N THR A 185 -8.15 24.50 -2.56
CA THR A 185 -9.36 24.70 -3.37
C THR A 185 -10.13 23.39 -3.48
N ASP A 186 -11.22 23.36 -4.25
CA ASP A 186 -11.92 22.12 -4.55
C ASP A 186 -11.02 21.09 -5.25
N THR A 187 -10.05 21.54 -6.06
CA THR A 187 -9.17 20.70 -6.89
C THR A 187 -7.71 20.66 -6.43
N ALA A 188 -7.33 21.45 -5.43
CA ALA A 188 -5.97 21.48 -4.88
C ALA A 188 -5.99 21.32 -3.36
N LEU A 189 -5.13 20.45 -2.83
CA LEU A 189 -5.01 20.25 -1.37
C LEU A 189 -4.43 21.46 -0.63
N GLY A 190 -3.66 22.30 -1.32
CA GLY A 190 -2.85 23.33 -0.68
C GLY A 190 -1.66 22.75 0.08
N ASN A 191 -0.89 23.65 0.69
CA ASN A 191 0.24 23.31 1.54
C ASN A 191 -0.04 23.73 2.98
N PRO A 192 0.40 22.96 3.98
CA PRO A 192 0.28 23.39 5.36
C PRO A 192 1.06 24.69 5.56
N GLU A 193 0.48 25.60 6.35
CA GLU A 193 1.19 26.76 6.83
C GLU A 193 2.48 26.31 7.53
N PRO A 194 3.64 26.90 7.20
CA PRO A 194 4.94 26.43 7.67
C PRO A 194 5.21 26.88 9.12
N VAL A 195 4.37 26.45 10.06
CA VAL A 195 4.56 26.69 11.50
C VAL A 195 5.71 25.81 11.96
N PRO A 196 6.88 26.37 12.35
CA PRO A 196 8.03 25.57 12.73
C PRO A 196 7.70 24.66 13.91
N HIS A 197 8.24 23.44 13.88
CA HIS A 197 8.10 22.48 14.94
C HIS A 197 9.40 22.38 15.77
N PRO A 198 9.46 22.96 17.00
CA PRO A 198 10.68 22.92 17.82
C PRO A 198 11.11 21.51 18.24
N GLY A 199 10.19 20.54 18.24
CA GLY A 199 10.45 19.14 18.55
C GLY A 199 10.91 18.30 17.36
N PHE A 200 11.18 18.91 16.20
CA PHE A 200 11.67 18.18 15.03
C PHE A 200 13.00 17.48 15.31
N ASP A 201 13.02 16.18 15.06
CA ASP A 201 14.16 15.32 15.22
C ASP A 201 14.53 14.68 13.85
N PRO A 202 15.60 15.16 13.18
CA PRO A 202 15.99 14.64 11.88
C PRO A 202 16.39 13.16 11.92
N ALA A 203 16.94 12.68 13.04
CA ALA A 203 17.29 11.27 13.17
C ALA A 203 16.05 10.37 13.32
N LEU A 204 14.99 10.86 13.96
CA LEU A 204 13.71 10.16 14.02
C LEU A 204 13.03 10.10 12.65
N ALA A 205 13.18 11.14 11.82
CA ALA A 205 12.64 11.17 10.46
C ALA A 205 13.23 10.07 9.57
N GLU A 206 14.51 9.73 9.74
CA GLU A 206 15.18 8.64 9.02
C GLU A 206 14.65 7.24 9.37
N GLU A 207 14.05 7.07 10.57
CA GLU A 207 13.47 5.80 11.00
C GLU A 207 12.10 5.50 10.34
N ALA A 208 11.52 6.46 9.63
CA ALA A 208 10.26 6.29 8.91
C ALA A 208 9.13 5.76 9.81
N VAL A 209 8.51 4.60 9.49
CA VAL A 209 7.52 3.99 10.39
C VAL A 209 8.25 3.22 11.49
N THR A 210 8.49 3.88 12.63
CA THR A 210 9.29 3.41 13.77
C THR A 210 8.45 2.73 14.87
N CYS A 211 9.09 2.25 15.94
CA CYS A 211 8.43 1.64 17.10
C CYS A 211 7.34 2.55 17.68
N ALA A 212 7.66 3.85 17.82
CA ALA A 212 6.77 4.85 18.39
C ALA A 212 5.51 5.11 17.54
N SER A 213 5.58 4.90 16.22
CA SER A 213 4.42 5.02 15.31
C SER A 213 3.26 4.12 15.75
N CYS A 214 3.59 2.89 16.17
CA CYS A 214 2.59 1.91 16.62
C CYS A 214 2.38 1.92 18.14
N HIS A 215 3.47 2.03 18.91
CA HIS A 215 3.43 1.73 20.34
C HIS A 215 3.38 2.95 21.26
N VAL A 216 3.77 4.15 20.83
CA VAL A 216 3.82 5.30 21.75
C VAL A 216 2.61 6.18 21.55
N ARG A 217 1.93 6.52 22.65
CA ARG A 217 0.84 7.50 22.68
C ARG A 217 1.02 8.45 23.85
N LEU A 218 0.39 9.61 23.77
CA LEU A 218 0.27 10.52 24.91
C LEU A 218 -0.73 9.96 25.92
N TYR A 219 -0.41 10.14 27.20
CA TYR A 219 -1.35 9.95 28.30
C TYR A 219 -2.09 11.26 28.61
N GLU A 220 -3.11 11.21 29.47
CA GLU A 220 -3.91 12.39 29.88
C GLU A 220 -3.06 13.54 30.45
N ASP A 221 -1.88 13.23 30.99
CA ASP A 221 -0.94 14.20 31.56
C ASP A 221 0.08 14.74 30.54
N GLY A 222 -0.07 14.40 29.25
CA GLY A 222 0.79 14.83 28.15
C GLY A 222 2.12 14.08 28.05
N ARG A 223 2.39 13.08 28.90
CA ARG A 223 3.61 12.26 28.82
C ARG A 223 3.40 11.00 27.98
N GLY A 224 4.49 10.45 27.45
CA GLY A 224 4.43 9.22 26.67
C GLY A 224 4.01 8.01 27.50
N THR A 225 3.33 7.05 26.87
CA THR A 225 3.12 5.69 27.35
C THR A 225 3.34 4.71 26.22
N ILE A 226 3.88 3.53 26.54
CA ILE A 226 3.98 2.43 25.59
C ILE A 226 2.70 1.60 25.66
N LEU A 227 2.01 1.44 24.54
CA LEU A 227 0.91 0.51 24.38
C LEU A 227 1.47 -0.91 24.32
N GLY A 228 1.03 -1.73 25.27
CA GLY A 228 1.35 -3.14 25.35
C GLY A 228 0.12 -4.01 25.13
N ALA A 229 0.31 -5.20 24.56
CA ALA A 229 -0.76 -6.19 24.45
C ALA A 229 -1.09 -6.85 25.81
N ARG A 230 -0.19 -6.73 26.80
CA ARG A 230 -0.29 -7.33 28.14
C ARG A 230 0.25 -6.36 29.19
N GLY A 231 -0.23 -6.47 30.44
CA GLY A 231 0.08 -5.53 31.54
C GLY A 231 0.89 -6.10 32.69
N ASP A 232 1.11 -7.41 32.70
CA ASP A 232 1.89 -8.14 33.69
C ASP A 232 3.37 -8.14 33.29
N THR A 233 3.98 -6.96 33.22
CA THR A 233 5.39 -6.83 32.83
C THR A 233 6.18 -5.99 33.82
N ASP A 234 7.36 -6.47 34.21
CA ASP A 234 8.37 -5.71 34.98
C ASP A 234 9.14 -4.71 34.08
N ALA A 235 8.44 -4.06 33.13
CA ALA A 235 9.06 -3.10 32.23
C ALA A 235 9.58 -1.89 33.04
N PRO A 236 10.77 -1.36 32.75
CA PRO A 236 11.33 -0.22 33.48
C PRO A 236 10.63 1.11 33.12
N HIS A 237 9.82 1.10 32.06
CA HIS A 237 9.09 2.24 31.53
C HIS A 237 7.57 2.02 31.65
N ARG A 238 6.81 3.11 31.63
CA ARG A 238 5.35 3.06 31.68
C ARG A 238 4.75 2.25 30.50
N VAL A 239 3.89 1.29 30.83
CA VAL A 239 3.10 0.51 29.87
C VAL A 239 1.61 0.70 30.16
N THR A 240 0.82 0.96 29.11
CA THR A 240 -0.65 0.95 29.15
C THR A 240 -1.14 -0.22 28.31
N VAL A 241 -2.01 -1.06 28.88
CA VAL A 241 -2.55 -2.23 28.17
C VAL A 241 -3.68 -1.79 27.25
N ASP A 242 -3.44 -1.86 25.95
CA ASP A 242 -4.45 -1.58 24.93
C ASP A 242 -4.19 -2.41 23.67
N ALA A 243 -4.52 -3.70 23.77
CA ALA A 243 -4.38 -4.63 22.65
C ALA A 243 -5.28 -4.27 21.47
N ALA A 244 -6.41 -3.61 21.70
CA ALA A 244 -7.35 -3.23 20.64
C ALA A 244 -6.75 -2.13 19.77
N SER A 245 -6.24 -1.05 20.37
CA SER A 245 -5.58 0.02 19.63
C SER A 245 -4.33 -0.46 18.90
N LEU A 246 -3.53 -1.34 19.50
CA LEU A 246 -2.37 -1.95 18.82
C LEU A 246 -2.77 -2.74 17.58
N ARG A 247 -3.82 -3.58 17.69
CA ARG A 247 -4.33 -4.36 16.55
C ARG A 247 -4.90 -3.47 15.45
N ASN A 248 -5.50 -2.34 15.83
CA ASN A 248 -6.08 -1.38 14.89
C ASN A 248 -5.07 -0.37 14.30
N ALA A 249 -3.84 -0.31 14.81
CA ALA A 249 -2.83 0.67 14.38
C ALA A 249 -2.52 0.60 12.87
N CYS A 250 -2.79 -0.54 12.23
CA CYS A 250 -2.58 -0.77 10.80
C CYS A 250 -3.52 0.07 9.92
N ALA A 251 -4.79 0.22 10.34
CA ALA A 251 -5.86 0.77 9.52
C ALA A 251 -5.62 2.23 9.13
N ARG A 252 -4.98 3.01 10.02
CA ARG A 252 -4.60 4.41 9.76
C ARG A 252 -3.83 4.57 8.45
N CYS A 253 -2.96 3.64 8.09
CA CYS A 253 -2.11 3.74 6.90
C CYS A 253 -2.53 2.81 5.77
N HIS A 254 -3.14 1.66 6.08
CA HIS A 254 -3.48 0.62 5.10
C HIS A 254 -4.93 0.66 4.59
N THR A 255 -5.75 1.55 5.17
CA THR A 255 -7.11 1.87 4.68
C THR A 255 -7.36 3.38 4.75
N PRO A 256 -6.79 4.17 3.84
CA PRO A 256 -7.23 5.54 3.63
C PRO A 256 -8.65 5.62 3.04
N GLY A 257 -9.17 4.54 2.44
CA GLY A 257 -10.51 4.46 1.87
C GLY A 257 -10.59 4.97 0.42
N GLU A 258 -11.82 5.05 -0.10
CA GLU A 258 -12.09 5.57 -1.44
C GLU A 258 -12.01 7.10 -1.46
N GLY A 259 -11.15 7.68 -2.31
CA GLY A 259 -11.08 9.13 -2.46
C GLY A 259 -10.01 9.60 -3.42
N LEU A 260 -10.34 10.65 -4.19
CA LEU A 260 -9.35 11.46 -4.90
C LEU A 260 -8.91 12.58 -3.95
N LEU A 261 -7.62 12.57 -3.61
CA LEU A 261 -7.03 13.65 -2.81
C LEU A 261 -6.82 14.90 -3.67
N THR A 262 -6.44 14.69 -4.92
CA THR A 262 -6.45 15.67 -6.01
C THR A 262 -7.08 15.01 -7.24
N PRO A 263 -7.46 15.76 -8.30
CA PRO A 263 -8.00 15.17 -9.51
C PRO A 263 -7.16 14.00 -10.06
N THR A 264 -5.83 14.08 -10.01
CA THR A 264 -4.91 13.06 -10.54
C THR A 264 -4.40 12.06 -9.52
N PHE A 265 -4.66 12.26 -8.23
CA PHE A 265 -4.03 11.46 -7.19
C PHE A 265 -5.05 10.66 -6.38
N PRO A 266 -5.25 9.37 -6.71
CA PRO A 266 -5.99 8.44 -5.87
C PRO A 266 -5.09 7.94 -4.73
N CYS A 267 -5.40 8.27 -3.48
CA CYS A 267 -4.86 7.55 -2.33
C CYS A 267 -5.86 6.47 -1.94
N TRP A 268 -5.83 5.36 -2.68
CA TRP A 268 -6.89 4.36 -2.66
C TRP A 268 -6.37 3.02 -2.19
N PHE A 269 -6.56 2.70 -0.90
CA PHE A 269 -6.43 1.33 -0.39
C PHE A 269 -7.64 1.00 0.50
N GLU A 270 -8.18 -0.20 0.33
CA GLU A 270 -9.37 -0.69 1.03
C GLU A 270 -9.10 -2.05 1.67
N THR A 271 -7.87 -2.24 2.17
CA THR A 271 -7.36 -3.55 2.57
C THR A 271 -8.17 -4.20 3.70
N ASP A 272 -8.65 -3.39 4.64
CA ASP A 272 -9.54 -3.84 5.72
C ASP A 272 -10.94 -4.24 5.22
N ALA A 273 -11.51 -3.51 4.26
CA ALA A 273 -12.79 -3.80 3.65
C ALA A 273 -12.70 -5.08 2.82
N GLU A 274 -11.59 -5.28 2.11
CA GLU A 274 -11.26 -6.54 1.46
C GLU A 274 -11.19 -7.69 2.48
N LEU A 275 -10.50 -7.51 3.61
CA LEU A 275 -10.44 -8.50 4.69
C LEU A 275 -11.82 -8.82 5.26
N ALA A 276 -12.61 -7.79 5.57
CA ALA A 276 -13.93 -7.91 6.15
C ALA A 276 -14.94 -8.59 5.22
N ALA A 277 -14.76 -8.46 3.90
CA ALA A 277 -15.58 -9.14 2.89
C ALA A 277 -15.17 -10.61 2.68
N GLY A 278 -13.99 -11.01 3.16
CA GLY A 278 -13.38 -12.31 2.89
C GLY A 278 -13.72 -13.41 3.90
N PRO A 279 -13.29 -14.66 3.63
CA PRO A 279 -13.49 -15.80 4.53
C PRO A 279 -12.64 -15.74 5.81
N HIS A 280 -11.76 -14.75 5.94
CA HIS A 280 -10.87 -14.54 7.09
C HIS A 280 -11.25 -13.31 7.91
N ALA A 281 -12.50 -12.82 7.80
CA ALA A 281 -12.99 -11.63 8.52
C ALA A 281 -12.97 -11.76 10.06
N ASP A 282 -12.77 -12.96 10.61
CA ASP A 282 -12.58 -13.23 12.04
C ASP A 282 -11.14 -13.01 12.54
N ARG A 283 -10.20 -12.77 11.62
CA ARG A 283 -8.79 -12.53 11.91
C ARG A 283 -8.45 -11.04 11.77
N ASP A 284 -7.34 -10.64 12.36
CA ASP A 284 -6.78 -9.29 12.21
C ASP A 284 -5.45 -9.32 11.44
N CYS A 285 -5.01 -8.13 11.01
CA CYS A 285 -3.79 -7.97 10.22
C CYS A 285 -2.56 -8.57 10.92
N ALA A 286 -2.45 -8.34 12.24
CA ALA A 286 -1.32 -8.80 13.06
C ALA A 286 -1.25 -10.33 13.14
N SER A 287 -2.39 -11.02 13.15
CA SER A 287 -2.43 -12.48 13.25
C SER A 287 -1.73 -13.21 12.09
N CYS A 288 -1.63 -12.56 10.92
CA CYS A 288 -0.90 -13.09 9.75
C CYS A 288 0.44 -12.35 9.53
N HIS A 289 0.48 -11.03 9.64
CA HIS A 289 1.68 -10.23 9.32
C HIS A 289 2.66 -10.06 10.49
N MET A 290 2.28 -10.47 11.70
CA MET A 290 3.13 -10.51 12.88
C MET A 290 3.03 -11.91 13.51
N PRO A 291 3.57 -12.95 12.84
CA PRO A 291 3.43 -14.33 13.29
C PRO A 291 4.00 -14.53 14.69
N GLY A 292 3.33 -15.38 15.47
CA GLY A 292 3.69 -15.68 16.85
C GLY A 292 5.05 -16.36 16.98
N THR A 293 5.76 -16.06 18.07
CA THR A 293 7.07 -16.63 18.41
C THR A 293 7.23 -16.69 19.93
N HIS A 294 8.22 -17.44 20.41
CA HIS A 294 8.48 -17.61 21.86
C HIS A 294 9.93 -17.26 22.19
N ARG A 295 10.13 -16.10 22.82
CA ARG A 295 11.48 -15.58 23.15
C ARG A 295 11.43 -14.50 24.25
N PRO A 296 12.58 -14.11 24.83
CA PRO A 296 12.67 -12.87 25.58
C PRO A 296 12.25 -11.68 24.73
N ILE A 297 11.42 -10.78 25.26
CA ILE A 297 11.06 -9.54 24.55
C ILE A 297 12.12 -8.46 24.72
N ALA A 298 12.84 -8.50 25.84
CA ALA A 298 13.91 -7.59 26.20
C ALA A 298 15.12 -8.36 26.76
N LEU A 299 16.30 -7.76 26.66
CA LEU A 299 17.54 -8.29 27.23
C LEU A 299 17.34 -8.64 28.72
N GLY A 300 17.69 -9.87 29.09
CA GLY A 300 17.58 -10.36 30.47
C GLY A 300 16.16 -10.70 30.94
N SER A 301 15.12 -10.48 30.11
CA SER A 301 13.75 -10.85 30.46
C SER A 301 13.48 -12.36 30.24
N PRO A 302 12.54 -12.97 30.98
CA PRO A 302 12.11 -14.33 30.71
C PRO A 302 11.47 -14.49 29.31
N PRO A 303 11.67 -15.65 28.64
CA PRO A 303 10.95 -15.97 27.41
C PRO A 303 9.43 -15.97 27.61
N ARG A 304 8.71 -15.47 26.59
CA ARG A 304 7.25 -15.46 26.55
C ARG A 304 6.75 -15.48 25.11
N ASP A 305 5.46 -15.75 24.94
CA ASP A 305 4.81 -15.64 23.65
C ASP A 305 4.77 -14.17 23.20
N THR A 306 5.29 -13.91 22.01
CA THR A 306 5.35 -12.60 21.38
C THR A 306 5.18 -12.77 19.87
N VAL A 307 5.49 -11.75 19.08
CA VAL A 307 5.31 -11.73 17.64
C VAL A 307 6.54 -11.20 16.92
N HIS A 308 6.68 -11.57 15.65
CA HIS A 308 7.70 -11.03 14.75
C HIS A 308 7.31 -9.66 14.19
N HIS A 309 8.30 -8.81 13.93
CA HIS A 309 8.16 -7.44 13.41
C HIS A 309 8.83 -7.27 12.03
N PHE A 310 8.64 -8.26 11.15
CA PHE A 310 9.19 -8.22 9.78
C PHE A 310 8.21 -7.66 8.74
N TRP A 311 6.91 -7.93 8.91
CA TRP A 311 5.82 -7.56 7.99
C TRP A 311 6.11 -7.85 6.52
N ALA A 312 6.62 -9.05 6.22
CA ALA A 312 6.82 -9.48 4.83
C ALA A 312 5.48 -9.42 4.08
N GLY A 313 5.46 -8.65 2.98
CA GLY A 313 4.28 -8.41 2.16
C GLY A 313 4.38 -9.08 0.79
N GLY A 314 4.40 -8.27 -0.27
CA GLY A 314 4.35 -8.72 -1.66
C GLY A 314 5.53 -9.55 -2.17
N GLY A 315 6.58 -9.77 -1.38
CA GLY A 315 7.79 -10.46 -1.83
C GLY A 315 8.78 -9.60 -2.60
N VAL A 316 8.42 -8.37 -2.93
CA VAL A 316 9.28 -7.39 -3.58
C VAL A 316 9.94 -6.50 -2.51
N PRO A 317 11.22 -6.71 -2.16
CA PRO A 317 11.92 -5.87 -1.18
C PRO A 317 12.17 -4.45 -1.72
N LYS A 318 12.69 -3.57 -0.86
CA LYS A 318 12.97 -2.15 -1.19
C LYS A 318 14.32 -1.92 -1.84
N ASP A 319 15.13 -2.96 -1.89
CA ASP A 319 16.43 -3.05 -2.52
C ASP A 319 16.70 -4.54 -2.84
N PHE A 320 17.68 -4.81 -3.70
CA PHE A 320 18.06 -6.19 -4.04
C PHE A 320 18.62 -7.00 -2.85
N PRO A 321 19.46 -6.44 -1.95
CA PRO A 321 19.92 -7.16 -0.76
C PRO A 321 18.79 -7.68 0.12
N GLY A 322 17.62 -7.03 0.13
CA GLY A 322 16.45 -7.52 0.85
C GLY A 322 15.96 -8.92 0.43
N TYR A 323 16.37 -9.46 -0.72
CA TYR A 323 16.08 -10.84 -1.09
C TYR A 323 16.81 -11.86 -0.21
N GLU A 324 18.01 -11.54 0.31
CA GLU A 324 18.83 -12.44 1.12
C GLU A 324 18.11 -12.94 2.37
N THR A 325 17.29 -12.08 2.99
CA THR A 325 16.54 -12.40 4.21
C THR A 325 15.04 -12.56 3.99
N LEU A 326 14.56 -12.54 2.73
CA LEU A 326 13.12 -12.55 2.45
C LEU A 326 12.41 -13.79 3.00
N LEU A 327 13.01 -14.98 2.82
CA LEU A 327 12.43 -16.24 3.30
C LEU A 327 12.53 -16.38 4.83
N ASP A 328 13.63 -15.93 5.43
CA ASP A 328 13.82 -15.93 6.89
C ASP A 328 12.80 -15.04 7.60
N ARG A 329 12.32 -13.99 6.91
CA ARG A 329 11.22 -13.12 7.36
C ARG A 329 9.83 -13.75 7.22
N GLY A 330 9.75 -15.01 6.78
CA GLY A 330 8.52 -15.79 6.67
C GLY A 330 7.69 -15.51 5.42
N TRP A 331 8.29 -14.93 4.37
CA TRP A 331 7.56 -14.62 3.15
C TRP A 331 7.07 -15.86 2.38
N HIS A 332 5.84 -15.79 1.88
CA HIS A 332 5.30 -16.69 0.87
C HIS A 332 4.20 -15.99 0.03
N PRO A 333 3.89 -16.47 -1.18
CA PRO A 333 2.76 -15.96 -1.95
C PRO A 333 1.42 -16.09 -1.21
N GLY A 334 0.55 -15.09 -1.37
CA GLY A 334 -0.79 -15.04 -0.75
C GLY A 334 -1.85 -15.95 -1.40
N PHE A 335 -1.47 -16.71 -2.43
CA PHE A 335 -2.35 -17.62 -3.15
C PHE A 335 -1.63 -18.93 -3.48
N SER A 336 -2.40 -19.95 -3.85
CA SER A 336 -1.90 -21.19 -4.44
C SER A 336 -2.20 -21.27 -5.93
N ALA A 337 -1.32 -21.93 -6.67
CA ALA A 337 -1.43 -22.13 -8.11
C ALA A 337 -1.19 -23.59 -8.48
N THR A 338 -2.01 -24.11 -9.39
CA THR A 338 -1.92 -25.48 -9.92
C THR A 338 -2.06 -25.43 -11.43
N VAL A 339 -1.11 -26.03 -12.16
CA VAL A 339 -1.19 -26.17 -13.61
C VAL A 339 -1.64 -27.59 -13.93
N GLY A 340 -2.61 -27.73 -14.83
CA GLY A 340 -3.00 -29.03 -15.38
C GLY A 340 -2.03 -29.47 -16.48
N PRO A 341 -1.87 -30.78 -16.74
CA PRO A 341 -1.03 -31.26 -17.82
C PRO A 341 -1.45 -30.62 -19.15
N PRO A 342 -0.52 -30.17 -20.00
CA PRO A 342 -0.83 -29.73 -21.35
C PRO A 342 -1.58 -30.82 -22.10
N ARG A 343 -2.64 -30.45 -22.83
CA ARG A 343 -3.45 -31.40 -23.60
C ARG A 343 -3.60 -30.93 -25.03
N ALA A 344 -3.45 -31.84 -25.98
CA ALA A 344 -3.84 -31.58 -27.36
C ALA A 344 -5.33 -31.19 -27.43
N ALA A 345 -5.61 -30.15 -28.20
CA ALA A 345 -6.93 -29.63 -28.50
C ALA A 345 -7.06 -29.46 -30.03
N ALA A 346 -8.27 -29.14 -30.51
CA ALA A 346 -8.51 -28.99 -31.95
C ALA A 346 -7.77 -27.80 -32.58
N ASP A 347 -7.41 -26.82 -31.75
CA ASP A 347 -6.83 -25.53 -32.10
C ASP A 347 -5.41 -25.33 -31.54
N GLY A 348 -4.77 -26.40 -31.04
CA GLY A 348 -3.42 -26.34 -30.50
C GLY A 348 -3.23 -27.11 -29.20
N THR A 349 -2.32 -26.63 -28.35
CA THR A 349 -2.05 -27.20 -27.02
C THR A 349 -2.74 -26.39 -25.94
N ARG A 350 -3.69 -27.01 -25.23
CA ARG A 350 -4.42 -26.37 -24.12
C ARG A 350 -3.70 -26.55 -22.79
N VAL A 351 -3.57 -25.46 -22.06
CA VAL A 351 -2.98 -25.38 -20.72
C VAL A 351 -4.00 -24.76 -19.78
N ARG A 352 -4.23 -25.40 -18.63
CA ARG A 352 -5.11 -24.87 -17.58
C ARG A 352 -4.29 -24.46 -16.37
N LEU A 353 -4.58 -23.28 -15.84
CA LEU A 353 -4.03 -22.75 -14.60
C LEU A 353 -5.17 -22.45 -13.62
N ASP A 354 -5.15 -23.12 -12.48
CA ASP A 354 -6.07 -22.89 -11.36
C ASP A 354 -5.36 -22.03 -10.29
N LEU A 355 -5.95 -20.87 -9.97
CA LEU A 355 -5.50 -19.96 -8.93
C LEU A 355 -6.49 -19.95 -7.76
N HIS A 356 -5.99 -19.92 -6.53
CA HIS A 356 -6.83 -19.88 -5.33
C HIS A 356 -6.22 -18.92 -4.31
N ASN A 357 -6.92 -17.82 -4.00
CA ASN A 357 -6.54 -16.93 -2.92
C ASN A 357 -6.93 -17.56 -1.57
N ASP A 358 -6.02 -18.37 -1.03
CA ASP A 358 -6.25 -19.19 0.17
C ASP A 358 -5.32 -18.88 1.34
N ARG A 359 -4.43 -17.91 1.16
CA ARG A 359 -3.45 -17.50 2.18
C ARG A 359 -3.51 -16.01 2.50
N ALA A 360 -4.15 -15.20 1.66
CA ALA A 360 -4.41 -13.79 1.97
C ALA A 360 -5.86 -13.59 2.41
N GLY A 361 -6.04 -12.78 3.46
CA GLY A 361 -7.37 -12.37 3.92
C GLY A 361 -8.02 -11.29 3.05
N HIS A 362 -7.21 -10.57 2.27
CA HIS A 362 -7.58 -9.46 1.39
C HIS A 362 -7.34 -9.82 -0.09
N ALA A 363 -7.55 -8.88 -1.02
CA ALA A 363 -7.33 -9.15 -2.44
C ALA A 363 -5.85 -9.43 -2.74
N VAL A 364 -5.57 -10.16 -3.82
CA VAL A 364 -4.21 -10.38 -4.32
C VAL A 364 -4.06 -9.80 -5.74
N PRO A 365 -3.16 -8.82 -5.94
CA PRO A 365 -2.45 -8.02 -4.91
C PRO A 365 -3.35 -6.93 -4.29
N THR A 366 -3.16 -6.58 -3.01
CA THR A 366 -3.89 -5.48 -2.35
C THR A 366 -3.08 -4.16 -2.33
N ALA A 367 -3.72 -3.10 -1.85
CA ALA A 367 -3.20 -1.74 -1.69
C ALA A 367 -2.83 -1.06 -3.02
N ASP A 368 -1.56 -0.70 -3.18
CA ASP A 368 -1.01 0.06 -4.31
C ASP A 368 -1.61 -0.38 -5.67
N PRO A 369 -2.41 0.48 -6.33
CA PRO A 369 -3.12 0.14 -7.56
C PRO A 369 -2.24 -0.23 -8.75
N GLU A 370 -0.95 0.12 -8.72
CA GLU A 370 0.00 -0.27 -9.77
C GLU A 370 0.37 -1.76 -9.70
N ARG A 371 0.17 -2.39 -8.54
CA ARG A 371 0.52 -3.79 -8.32
C ARG A 371 -0.39 -4.71 -9.12
N HIS A 372 0.23 -5.72 -9.72
CA HIS A 372 -0.49 -6.76 -10.45
C HIS A 372 0.29 -8.06 -10.49
N LEU A 373 -0.41 -9.17 -10.70
CA LEU A 373 0.21 -10.41 -11.15
C LEU A 373 0.29 -10.42 -12.67
N ARG A 374 1.43 -10.86 -13.18
CA ARG A 374 1.65 -11.12 -14.60
C ARG A 374 1.91 -12.61 -14.80
N ILE A 375 1.06 -13.25 -15.59
CA ILE A 375 1.14 -14.67 -15.90
C ILE A 375 1.72 -14.81 -17.30
N HIS A 376 2.75 -15.63 -17.44
CA HIS A 376 3.32 -16.03 -18.72
C HIS A 376 3.13 -17.53 -18.90
N VAL A 377 2.61 -17.92 -20.06
CA VAL A 377 2.51 -19.31 -20.49
C VAL A 377 3.31 -19.42 -21.78
N ARG A 378 4.44 -20.11 -21.75
CA ARG A 378 5.37 -20.24 -22.87
C ARG A 378 5.43 -21.68 -23.35
N LEU A 379 5.40 -21.88 -24.66
CA LEU A 379 5.74 -23.14 -25.30
C LEU A 379 7.19 -23.05 -25.80
N GLU A 380 8.04 -23.96 -25.36
CA GLU A 380 9.46 -23.99 -25.69
C GLU A 380 9.83 -25.32 -26.33
N SER A 381 10.68 -25.31 -27.36
CA SER A 381 11.27 -26.55 -27.89
C SER A 381 12.29 -27.17 -26.93
N ALA A 382 12.75 -28.39 -27.24
CA ALA A 382 13.76 -29.10 -26.46
C ALA A 382 15.08 -28.33 -26.26
N ASP A 383 15.44 -27.45 -27.21
CA ASP A 383 16.62 -26.57 -27.15
C ASP A 383 16.35 -25.23 -26.43
N GLY A 384 15.14 -25.03 -25.86
CA GLY A 384 14.76 -23.85 -25.10
C GLY A 384 14.30 -22.65 -25.95
N ARG A 385 14.15 -22.82 -27.28
CA ARG A 385 13.64 -21.75 -28.14
C ARG A 385 12.13 -21.57 -27.93
N LEU A 386 11.69 -20.32 -27.81
CA LEU A 386 10.27 -19.97 -27.72
C LEU A 386 9.56 -20.30 -29.04
N LEU A 387 8.52 -21.13 -28.97
CA LEU A 387 7.67 -21.52 -30.09
C LEU A 387 6.38 -20.70 -30.13
N ASP A 388 5.76 -20.49 -28.96
CA ASP A 388 4.55 -19.70 -28.80
C ASP A 388 4.41 -19.22 -27.35
N HIS A 389 3.57 -18.22 -27.09
CA HIS A 389 3.30 -17.75 -25.74
C HIS A 389 1.94 -17.06 -25.61
N ALA A 390 1.44 -17.05 -24.37
CA ALA A 390 0.31 -16.24 -23.95
C ALA A 390 0.65 -15.50 -22.66
N THR A 391 0.02 -14.35 -22.44
CA THR A 391 0.13 -13.59 -21.20
C THR A 391 -1.23 -13.24 -20.64
N HIS A 392 -1.31 -13.09 -19.31
CA HIS A 392 -2.52 -12.63 -18.63
C HIS A 392 -2.16 -11.73 -17.46
N ARG A 393 -2.99 -10.72 -17.20
CA ARG A 393 -2.80 -9.75 -16.12
C ARG A 393 -3.93 -9.90 -15.10
N ILE A 394 -3.56 -9.91 -13.82
CA ILE A 394 -4.49 -9.88 -12.68
C ILE A 394 -4.13 -8.68 -11.80
N GLY A 395 -4.94 -7.63 -11.80
CA GLY A 395 -4.66 -6.38 -11.11
C GLY A 395 -5.77 -5.36 -11.34
N GLN A 396 -5.58 -4.15 -10.82
CA GLN A 396 -6.44 -3.03 -11.18
C GLN A 396 -5.94 -2.36 -12.46
N GLU A 397 -6.84 -1.81 -13.25
CA GLU A 397 -6.51 -0.93 -14.38
C GLU A 397 -7.03 0.46 -14.08
N TRP A 398 -6.19 1.47 -14.33
CA TRP A 398 -6.47 2.85 -13.94
C TRP A 398 -6.24 3.79 -15.11
N HIS A 399 -7.10 4.79 -15.18
CA HIS A 399 -6.84 6.04 -15.84
C HIS A 399 -6.24 6.98 -14.78
N TRP A 400 -4.99 7.39 -14.93
CA TRP A 400 -4.29 8.19 -13.91
C TRP A 400 -4.64 9.68 -13.91
N GLY A 401 -5.44 10.14 -14.87
CA GLY A 401 -5.88 11.53 -14.94
C GLY A 401 -4.83 12.47 -15.53
N ASP A 402 -5.20 13.74 -15.65
CA ASP A 402 -4.32 14.86 -16.00
C ASP A 402 -4.83 16.13 -15.29
N SER A 403 -4.03 16.67 -14.38
CA SER A 403 -4.38 17.80 -13.51
C SER A 403 -4.45 19.10 -14.31
N LEU A 404 -3.67 19.22 -15.39
CA LEU A 404 -3.69 20.37 -16.30
C LEU A 404 -4.93 20.37 -17.19
N ARG A 405 -5.54 19.20 -17.42
CA ARG A 405 -6.75 19.04 -18.23
C ARG A 405 -8.03 18.86 -17.42
N ASN A 406 -7.93 18.90 -16.09
CA ASN A 406 -9.04 18.61 -15.18
C ASN A 406 -9.70 17.24 -15.49
N ASP A 407 -8.87 16.25 -15.83
CA ASP A 407 -9.29 14.89 -16.11
C ASP A 407 -8.98 14.03 -14.88
N PRO A 408 -10.00 13.59 -14.11
CA PRO A 408 -9.75 12.89 -12.86
C PRO A 408 -9.28 11.44 -13.08
N ALA A 409 -8.44 10.98 -12.18
CA ALA A 409 -8.06 9.59 -12.05
C ALA A 409 -9.29 8.74 -11.70
N ARG A 410 -9.36 7.53 -12.28
CA ARG A 410 -10.46 6.59 -12.03
C ARG A 410 -10.02 5.16 -12.33
N ARG A 411 -10.53 4.22 -11.55
CA ARG A 411 -10.40 2.79 -11.82
C ARG A 411 -11.24 2.43 -13.05
N LEU A 412 -10.61 1.80 -14.03
CA LEU A 412 -11.23 1.33 -15.27
C LEU A 412 -11.70 -0.12 -15.14
N ASP A 413 -10.89 -0.96 -14.52
CA ASP A 413 -11.20 -2.37 -14.25
C ASP A 413 -10.52 -2.86 -12.96
N ASP A 414 -11.04 -3.92 -12.38
CA ASP A 414 -10.44 -4.63 -11.24
C ASP A 414 -10.73 -6.13 -11.38
N ASN A 415 -9.72 -6.88 -11.79
CA ASN A 415 -9.80 -8.32 -11.86
C ASN A 415 -8.87 -9.00 -10.85
N ARG A 416 -8.50 -8.34 -9.73
CA ARG A 416 -7.69 -8.95 -8.68
C ARG A 416 -8.34 -10.23 -8.13
N LEU A 417 -7.56 -11.11 -7.51
CA LEU A 417 -8.12 -12.30 -6.85
C LEU A 417 -8.75 -11.87 -5.52
N ALA A 418 -10.08 -11.94 -5.42
CA ALA A 418 -10.78 -11.66 -4.18
C ALA A 418 -10.42 -12.69 -3.08
N PRO A 419 -10.57 -12.36 -1.80
CA PRO A 419 -10.33 -13.31 -0.71
C PRO A 419 -11.14 -14.60 -0.87
N GLY A 420 -10.47 -15.76 -0.80
CA GLY A 420 -11.11 -17.07 -0.99
C GLY A 420 -11.50 -17.41 -2.44
N GLU A 421 -11.26 -16.52 -3.40
CA GLU A 421 -11.61 -16.75 -4.80
C GLU A 421 -10.82 -17.91 -5.39
N ARG A 422 -11.51 -18.74 -6.19
CA ARG A 422 -10.90 -19.70 -7.12
C ARG A 422 -11.15 -19.27 -8.55
N ARG A 423 -10.09 -19.18 -9.34
CA ARG A 423 -10.16 -18.78 -10.75
C ARG A 423 -9.43 -19.78 -11.63
N GLU A 424 -10.14 -20.33 -12.59
CA GLU A 424 -9.59 -21.17 -13.66
C GLU A 424 -9.27 -20.27 -14.87
N LEU A 425 -8.05 -20.36 -15.38
CA LEU A 425 -7.60 -19.73 -16.61
C LEU A 425 -7.23 -20.83 -17.61
N SER A 426 -7.68 -20.69 -18.86
CA SER A 426 -7.35 -21.62 -19.94
C SER A 426 -6.64 -20.86 -21.05
N PHE A 427 -5.51 -21.40 -21.49
CA PHE A 427 -4.70 -20.88 -22.58
C PHE A 427 -4.64 -21.92 -23.69
N THR A 428 -4.71 -21.49 -24.94
CA THR A 428 -4.41 -22.33 -26.10
C THR A 428 -3.14 -21.76 -26.74
N LEU A 429 -2.10 -22.59 -26.81
CA LEU A 429 -0.87 -22.32 -27.55
C LEU A 429 -0.91 -23.09 -28.88
N ALA A 430 0.02 -22.80 -29.77
CA ALA A 430 0.23 -23.56 -31.00
C ALA A 430 0.40 -25.08 -30.74
N ASP A 431 0.23 -25.86 -31.81
CA ASP A 431 0.53 -27.29 -31.79
C ASP A 431 1.98 -27.52 -31.35
N ALA A 432 2.15 -28.34 -30.33
CA ALA A 432 3.43 -28.56 -29.67
C ALA A 432 4.04 -29.91 -30.08
N PRO A 433 5.34 -29.95 -30.47
CA PRO A 433 6.09 -31.20 -30.56
C PRO A 433 6.10 -31.98 -29.24
N GLU A 434 6.19 -33.31 -29.29
CA GLU A 434 6.22 -34.16 -28.07
C GLU A 434 7.44 -33.85 -27.17
N ASP A 435 8.56 -33.41 -27.73
CA ASP A 435 9.77 -33.03 -27.00
C ASP A 435 9.76 -31.57 -26.50
N ALA A 436 8.69 -30.81 -26.79
CA ALA A 436 8.52 -29.46 -26.28
C ALA A 436 8.12 -29.45 -24.79
N SER A 437 8.19 -28.28 -24.19
CA SER A 437 7.74 -28.03 -22.82
C SER A 437 6.84 -26.79 -22.75
N VAL A 438 5.83 -26.84 -21.89
CA VAL A 438 5.07 -25.68 -21.47
C VAL A 438 5.66 -25.15 -20.16
N VAL A 439 5.99 -23.87 -20.10
CA VAL A 439 6.46 -23.17 -18.91
C VAL A 439 5.40 -22.17 -18.47
N VAL A 440 4.95 -22.27 -17.22
CA VAL A 440 4.01 -21.32 -16.61
C VAL A 440 4.72 -20.57 -15.50
N GLU A 441 4.75 -19.24 -15.58
CA GLU A 441 5.37 -18.35 -14.60
C GLU A 441 4.41 -17.26 -14.17
N ILE A 442 4.49 -16.88 -12.90
CA ILE A 442 3.72 -15.76 -12.35
C ILE A 442 4.67 -14.82 -11.64
N LEU A 443 4.64 -13.55 -12.04
CA LEU A 443 5.37 -12.46 -11.41
C LEU A 443 4.37 -11.65 -10.59
N HIS A 444 4.74 -11.27 -9.37
CA HIS A 444 4.10 -10.14 -8.69
C HIS A 444 4.89 -8.89 -9.05
N VAL A 445 4.28 -8.03 -9.85
CA VAL A 445 4.86 -6.78 -10.34
C VAL A 445 4.44 -5.66 -9.38
N ARG A 446 5.43 -4.93 -8.89
CA ARG A 446 5.26 -3.75 -8.05
C ARG A 446 5.35 -2.46 -8.86
N LEU A 447 6.30 -2.39 -9.78
CA LEU A 447 6.56 -1.22 -10.60
C LEU A 447 6.66 -1.64 -12.06
N ALA A 448 5.67 -1.27 -12.86
CA ALA A 448 5.68 -1.57 -14.28
C ALA A 448 6.81 -0.82 -15.00
N PRO A 449 7.36 -1.36 -16.11
CA PRO A 449 8.43 -0.70 -16.87
C PRO A 449 8.07 0.72 -17.36
N GLU A 450 6.80 0.95 -17.71
CA GLU A 450 6.30 2.28 -18.08
C GLU A 450 6.46 3.29 -16.92
N ASN A 451 6.00 2.93 -15.72
CA ASN A 451 6.09 3.79 -14.54
C ASN A 451 7.54 3.96 -14.08
N LEU A 452 8.37 2.92 -14.23
CA LEU A 452 9.81 3.02 -13.96
C LEU A 452 10.48 4.07 -14.84
N ARG A 453 10.16 4.13 -16.14
CA ARG A 453 10.68 5.18 -17.03
C ARG A 453 10.27 6.58 -16.59
N TYR A 454 9.00 6.72 -16.20
CA TYR A 454 8.50 7.98 -15.69
C TYR A 454 9.27 8.39 -14.42
N ALA A 455 9.45 7.46 -13.48
CA ALA A 455 10.21 7.69 -12.25
C ALA A 455 11.65 8.16 -12.54
N ARG A 456 12.36 7.48 -13.45
CA ARG A 456 13.73 7.87 -13.88
C ARG A 456 13.82 9.27 -14.48
N ALA A 457 12.78 9.70 -15.18
CA ALA A 457 12.73 11.01 -15.80
C ALA A 457 12.32 12.13 -14.84
N THR A 458 11.90 11.79 -13.61
CA THR A 458 11.41 12.75 -12.63
C THR A 458 12.59 13.48 -11.96
N PRO A 459 12.67 14.82 -12.06
CA PRO A 459 13.75 15.57 -11.43
C PRO A 459 13.58 15.58 -9.90
N ILE A 460 14.63 15.20 -9.18
CA ILE A 460 14.67 15.26 -7.71
C ILE A 460 15.15 16.65 -7.29
N ASP A 461 14.40 17.32 -6.41
CA ASP A 461 14.72 18.65 -5.92
C ASP A 461 15.61 18.65 -4.67
N ASP A 462 16.10 19.85 -4.33
CA ASP A 462 17.01 20.08 -3.19
C ASP A 462 16.39 19.70 -1.84
N ASP A 463 15.06 19.66 -1.72
CA ASP A 463 14.39 19.26 -0.49
C ASP A 463 14.52 17.75 -0.27
N LEU A 464 14.20 16.97 -1.29
CA LEU A 464 14.36 15.52 -1.25
C LEU A 464 15.84 15.11 -1.14
N LEU A 465 16.75 15.85 -1.78
CA LEU A 465 18.20 15.60 -1.68
C LEU A 465 18.76 15.84 -0.27
N ARG A 466 18.14 16.70 0.56
CA ARG A 466 18.52 16.83 1.98
C ARG A 466 18.20 15.59 2.80
N HIS A 467 17.14 14.87 2.43
CA HIS A 467 16.75 13.63 3.09
C HIS A 467 17.51 12.42 2.56
N ARG A 468 17.86 12.44 1.27
CA ARG A 468 18.62 11.38 0.62
C ARG A 468 19.53 11.95 -0.48
N ALA A 469 20.80 12.13 -0.14
CA ALA A 469 21.78 12.78 -1.01
C ALA A 469 22.03 12.04 -2.34
N ASP A 470 21.88 10.72 -2.37
CA ASP A 470 22.06 9.87 -3.56
C ASP A 470 20.75 9.67 -4.35
N ALA A 471 19.64 10.32 -3.96
CA ALA A 471 18.32 10.06 -4.54
C ALA A 471 18.27 10.28 -6.06
N ALA A 472 18.90 11.35 -6.57
CA ALA A 472 18.90 11.64 -8.00
C ALA A 472 19.61 10.54 -8.82
N GLU A 473 20.74 10.03 -8.31
CA GLU A 473 21.49 8.93 -8.94
C GLU A 473 20.68 7.63 -8.89
N VAL A 474 20.20 7.27 -7.71
CA VAL A 474 19.45 6.03 -7.51
C VAL A 474 18.15 6.00 -8.31
N VAL A 475 17.42 7.12 -8.40
CA VAL A 475 16.19 7.20 -9.20
C VAL A 475 16.49 7.18 -10.69
N ALA A 476 17.60 7.78 -11.15
CA ALA A 476 17.99 7.76 -12.56
C ALA A 476 18.36 6.34 -13.08
N GLU A 477 18.79 5.46 -12.17
CA GLU A 477 19.12 4.04 -12.43
C GLU A 477 18.24 3.09 -11.59
N LEU A 478 16.96 3.44 -11.42
CA LEU A 478 16.04 2.78 -10.50
C LEU A 478 16.01 1.24 -10.67
N GLU A 479 16.09 0.73 -11.90
CA GLU A 479 16.09 -0.71 -12.18
C GLU A 479 17.24 -1.49 -11.51
N ARG A 480 18.38 -0.83 -11.25
CA ARG A 480 19.56 -1.46 -10.63
C ARG A 480 19.48 -1.50 -9.11
N HIS A 481 18.67 -0.62 -8.53
CA HIS A 481 18.59 -0.43 -7.08
C HIS A 481 17.29 -0.95 -6.50
N TYR A 482 16.23 -1.03 -7.30
CA TYR A 482 14.88 -1.34 -6.84
C TYR A 482 14.26 -2.49 -7.64
N PRO A 483 13.95 -3.62 -6.99
CA PRO A 483 13.26 -4.71 -7.66
C PRO A 483 11.86 -4.29 -8.13
N SER A 484 11.61 -4.36 -9.43
CA SER A 484 10.29 -4.06 -10.02
C SER A 484 9.26 -5.18 -9.78
N PHE A 485 9.71 -6.41 -9.56
CA PHE A 485 8.86 -7.59 -9.45
C PHE A 485 9.55 -8.70 -8.63
N THR A 486 8.77 -9.74 -8.31
CA THR A 486 9.26 -11.01 -7.75
C THR A 486 8.53 -12.18 -8.42
N TYR A 487 9.25 -13.26 -8.74
CA TYR A 487 8.63 -14.51 -9.15
C TYR A 487 7.89 -15.15 -7.97
N VAL A 488 6.60 -15.45 -8.15
CA VAL A 488 5.76 -16.06 -7.11
C VAL A 488 5.33 -17.48 -7.48
N PHE A 489 5.56 -17.89 -8.72
CA PHE A 489 5.31 -19.25 -9.20
C PHE A 489 6.11 -19.52 -10.48
N ALA A 490 6.65 -20.73 -10.62
CA ALA A 490 7.17 -21.24 -11.88
C ALA A 490 7.03 -22.77 -11.95
N GLU A 491 6.50 -23.29 -13.05
CA GLU A 491 6.36 -24.72 -13.29
C GLU A 491 6.55 -25.07 -14.78
N ARG A 492 7.31 -26.13 -15.05
CA ARG A 492 7.59 -26.65 -16.39
C ARG A 492 6.95 -28.01 -16.59
N TRP A 493 6.19 -28.17 -17.67
CA TRP A 493 5.50 -29.40 -18.06
C TRP A 493 6.03 -29.92 -19.39
N PRO A 494 6.52 -31.18 -19.47
CA PRO A 494 6.80 -31.83 -20.74
C PRO A 494 5.51 -32.07 -21.53
N VAL A 495 5.50 -31.77 -22.83
CA VAL A 495 4.33 -31.98 -23.69
C VAL A 495 4.09 -33.46 -23.95
N GLY A 496 5.15 -34.25 -24.19
CA GLY A 496 5.10 -35.69 -24.40
C GLY A 496 4.70 -36.52 -23.16
N GLY A 497 4.38 -35.86 -22.05
CA GLY A 497 3.96 -36.48 -20.79
C GLY A 497 5.11 -36.65 -19.79
N GLY A 498 4.73 -36.86 -18.54
CA GLY A 498 5.64 -36.89 -17.39
C GLY A 498 5.22 -35.93 -16.28
N PRO A 499 5.85 -36.01 -15.11
CA PRO A 499 5.59 -35.07 -14.04
C PRO A 499 6.16 -33.68 -14.36
N PRO A 500 5.55 -32.60 -13.86
CA PRO A 500 6.13 -31.27 -13.97
C PRO A 500 7.33 -31.08 -13.04
N VAL A 501 8.15 -30.08 -13.36
CA VAL A 501 9.18 -29.54 -12.48
C VAL A 501 8.73 -28.19 -11.98
N ARG A 502 8.54 -28.05 -10.66
CA ARG A 502 8.14 -26.80 -10.00
C ARG A 502 9.34 -26.18 -9.28
N ALA A 503 9.56 -24.89 -9.47
CA ALA A 503 10.56 -24.14 -8.73
C ALA A 503 10.15 -23.99 -7.25
N SER A 504 11.11 -24.18 -6.36
CA SER A 504 11.02 -23.87 -4.94
C SER A 504 10.99 -22.35 -4.70
N LEU A 505 10.54 -21.92 -3.52
CA LEU A 505 10.58 -20.50 -3.14
C LEU A 505 12.01 -19.93 -3.17
N ALA A 506 13.03 -20.74 -2.82
CA ALA A 506 14.43 -20.32 -2.87
C ALA A 506 14.88 -20.01 -4.29
N GLU A 507 14.59 -20.91 -5.25
CA GLU A 507 14.92 -20.70 -6.67
C GLU A 507 14.17 -19.48 -7.25
N LEU A 508 12.91 -19.27 -6.86
CA LEU A 508 12.14 -18.09 -7.29
C LEU A 508 12.73 -16.78 -6.74
N VAL A 509 13.18 -16.77 -5.49
CA VAL A 509 13.83 -15.61 -4.86
C VAL A 509 15.19 -15.32 -5.51
N GLU A 510 16.01 -16.35 -5.70
CA GLU A 510 17.31 -16.22 -6.37
C GLU A 510 17.16 -15.66 -7.77
N ARG A 511 16.21 -16.20 -8.54
CA ARG A 511 15.91 -15.71 -9.89
C ARG A 511 15.38 -14.27 -9.89
N SER A 512 14.62 -13.89 -8.87
CA SER A 512 14.15 -12.49 -8.73
C SER A 512 15.29 -11.54 -8.40
N ALA A 513 16.25 -11.97 -7.57
CA ALA A 513 17.42 -11.18 -7.23
C ALA A 513 18.35 -10.97 -8.43
N ALA A 514 18.46 -11.97 -9.32
CA ALA A 514 19.27 -11.88 -10.54
C ALA A 514 18.81 -10.77 -11.51
N ALA A 515 17.59 -10.23 -11.34
CA ALA A 515 17.10 -9.10 -12.12
C ALA A 515 17.84 -7.78 -11.82
N GLN A 516 18.75 -7.73 -10.84
CA GLN A 516 19.55 -6.54 -10.53
C GLN A 516 20.37 -6.04 -11.72
N GLU A 517 20.83 -6.97 -12.56
CA GLU A 517 21.64 -6.65 -13.75
C GLU A 517 20.79 -6.34 -14.98
N TRP A 518 19.46 -6.36 -14.86
CA TRP A 518 18.56 -6.18 -15.99
C TRP A 518 18.40 -4.71 -16.34
N THR A 519 18.37 -4.43 -17.64
CA THR A 519 18.01 -3.10 -18.15
C THR A 519 16.49 -2.93 -18.11
N VAL A 520 16.01 -1.70 -18.29
CA VAL A 520 14.57 -1.44 -18.49
C VAL A 520 14.01 -2.25 -19.65
N THR A 521 14.77 -2.42 -20.73
CA THR A 521 14.34 -3.23 -21.87
C THR A 521 14.21 -4.72 -21.51
N ASP A 522 15.09 -5.25 -20.66
CA ASP A 522 14.96 -6.62 -20.17
C ASP A 522 13.71 -6.77 -19.29
N LEU A 523 13.42 -5.77 -18.43
CA LEU A 523 12.21 -5.72 -17.61
C LEU A 523 10.92 -5.67 -18.45
N GLU A 524 10.90 -4.89 -19.53
CA GLU A 524 9.77 -4.86 -20.49
C GLU A 524 9.53 -6.21 -21.13
N GLN A 525 10.59 -6.88 -21.57
CA GLN A 525 10.47 -8.20 -22.17
C GLN A 525 9.93 -9.21 -21.16
N ALA A 526 10.44 -9.14 -19.93
CA ALA A 526 10.06 -10.04 -18.85
C ALA A 526 8.64 -9.82 -18.33
N ILE A 527 8.22 -8.57 -18.12
CA ILE A 527 6.93 -8.22 -17.54
C ILE A 527 5.87 -8.10 -18.64
N ASP A 528 6.11 -7.34 -19.69
CA ASP A 528 5.08 -7.08 -20.69
C ASP A 528 4.99 -8.20 -21.72
N GLY A 529 6.01 -9.07 -21.81
CA GLY A 529 6.08 -10.13 -22.82
C GLY A 529 6.38 -9.58 -24.22
N SER A 530 6.94 -8.38 -24.31
CA SER A 530 7.13 -7.62 -25.56
C SER A 530 8.34 -8.07 -26.41
N GLY A 531 9.11 -9.06 -25.95
CA GLY A 531 10.20 -9.66 -26.72
C GLY A 531 10.25 -11.17 -26.55
N GLY A 532 10.27 -11.91 -27.65
CA GLY A 532 10.31 -13.38 -27.70
C GLY A 532 11.62 -14.02 -27.23
N ARG A 533 12.32 -13.40 -26.26
CA ARG A 533 13.49 -14.00 -25.63
C ARG A 533 13.01 -14.80 -24.42
N ALA A 534 13.42 -16.06 -24.33
CA ALA A 534 13.18 -16.86 -23.14
C ALA A 534 13.79 -16.13 -21.94
N LEU A 535 13.01 -15.96 -20.86
CA LEU A 535 13.56 -15.57 -19.56
C LEU A 535 14.72 -16.51 -19.23
N PRO A 536 15.81 -16.03 -18.62
CA PRO A 536 16.99 -16.85 -18.35
C PRO A 536 16.55 -18.17 -17.69
N PRO A 537 17.05 -19.32 -18.19
CA PRO A 537 16.70 -20.61 -17.63
C PRO A 537 17.15 -20.69 -16.15
N PRO A 538 16.51 -21.55 -15.35
CA PRO A 538 16.89 -21.78 -13.96
C PRO A 538 18.35 -22.22 -13.81
#